data_AF-A0A7W0JSG2-F1
#
_entry.id   AF-A0A7W0JSG2-F1
#
_cell.length_a   1.000
_cell.length_b   1.000
_cell.length_c   1.000
_cell.angle_alpha   90.00
_cell.angle_beta   90.00
_cell.angle_gamma   90.00
#
_symmetry.space_group_name_H-M   'P 1'
#
loop_
_entity.id
_entity.type
_entity.pdbx_description
1 polymer ?
#
loop_
_entity_poly.entity_id
_entity_poly.type
_entity_poly.pdbx_seq_one_letter_code
_entity_poly.pdbx_strand_id
1 'polypeptide(L)'
;MSSGSFREGCRYSPEHIVEPKASIAGPTLQGLAFTHEEPNLKDMYLNLPATAMDGRVSSNAHPAFVEIIKQLDSDDARLVREALQSPTPIPIVQIHRKLKDDKGFNVLLRHLLDLRDTQANKPTEDPRLPAMIDNWIRLGLVEVAYDKHLADATRYSWVEERPEFLRFSQDLNSATEKIEFQRGIIHRTELGKQFSSAIGL
;
A
#
# COMPACT_ATOMS: atom_id res chain seq x y z
N MET A 1 23.84 0.93 -22.62
CA MET A 1 24.58 0.41 -21.45
C MET A 1 24.89 1.58 -20.54
N SER A 2 24.01 1.86 -19.57
CA SER A 2 24.24 2.89 -18.56
C SER A 2 24.34 2.16 -17.24
N SER A 3 25.54 2.22 -16.67
CA SER A 3 25.94 1.64 -15.40
C SER A 3 25.07 2.21 -14.28
N GLY A 4 24.21 1.35 -13.71
CA GLY A 4 23.52 1.64 -12.47
C GLY A 4 24.56 1.93 -11.38
N SER A 5 24.53 3.17 -10.89
CA SER A 5 25.25 3.58 -9.69
C SER A 5 24.76 2.73 -8.53
N PHE A 6 25.52 1.67 -8.21
CA PHE A 6 25.56 1.13 -6.87
C PHE A 6 25.88 2.33 -5.96
N ARG A 7 24.93 2.71 -5.12
CA ARG A 7 25.14 3.73 -4.09
C ARG A 7 26.27 3.23 -3.18
N GLU A 8 27.46 3.77 -3.41
CA GLU A 8 28.61 3.66 -2.51
C GLU A 8 28.23 4.23 -1.14
N GLY A 9 28.26 3.37 -0.14
CA GLY A 9 27.87 3.69 1.23
C GLY A 9 27.30 2.46 1.91
N CYS A 10 28.12 1.45 2.13
CA CYS A 10 27.83 0.42 3.13
C CYS A 10 27.56 1.16 4.46
N ARG A 11 26.29 1.26 4.88
CA ARG A 11 25.84 2.00 6.10
C ARG A 11 26.31 1.37 7.43
N TYR A 12 27.20 0.39 7.36
CA TYR A 12 27.56 -0.49 8.46
C TYR A 12 28.95 -0.13 8.94
N SER A 13 29.05 0.59 10.04
CA SER A 13 30.27 0.59 10.83
C SER A 13 30.45 -0.84 11.38
N PRO A 14 31.61 -1.50 11.16
CA PRO A 14 31.85 -2.86 11.67
C PRO A 14 31.63 -2.99 13.17
N GLU A 15 31.81 -1.91 13.92
CA GLU A 15 31.62 -1.81 15.37
C GLU A 15 30.17 -1.98 15.86
N HIS A 16 29.18 -1.90 14.96
CA HIS A 16 27.76 -2.00 15.30
C HIS A 16 27.08 -3.22 14.68
N ILE A 17 27.83 -4.10 14.01
CA ILE A 17 27.25 -5.32 13.44
C ILE A 17 26.98 -6.32 14.56
N VAL A 18 25.74 -6.80 14.64
CA VAL A 18 25.28 -7.84 15.57
C VAL A 18 24.77 -9.04 14.80
N GLU A 19 24.80 -10.21 15.42
CA GLU A 19 24.17 -11.40 14.85
C GLU A 19 22.64 -11.24 14.88
N PRO A 20 21.95 -11.38 13.73
CA PRO A 20 20.50 -11.26 13.69
C PRO A 20 19.85 -12.47 14.37
N LYS A 21 18.70 -12.28 15.00
CA LYS A 21 17.94 -13.40 15.59
C LYS A 21 17.63 -14.45 14.52
N ALA A 22 17.84 -15.72 14.83
CA ALA A 22 17.54 -16.84 13.92
C ALA A 22 16.08 -16.85 13.44
N SER A 23 15.15 -16.38 14.28
CA SER A 23 13.73 -16.21 13.97
C SER A 23 13.43 -15.20 12.85
N ILE A 24 14.40 -14.35 12.49
CA ILE A 24 14.33 -13.41 11.38
C ILE A 24 15.18 -13.96 10.23
N ALA A 25 16.46 -14.25 10.50
CA ALA A 25 17.43 -14.64 9.49
C ALA A 25 16.98 -15.87 8.68
N GLY A 26 16.56 -16.95 9.36
CA GLY A 26 16.15 -18.20 8.69
C GLY A 26 14.95 -17.99 7.75
N PRO A 27 13.79 -17.50 8.25
CA PRO A 27 12.62 -17.26 7.41
C PRO A 27 12.86 -16.25 6.29
N THR A 28 13.69 -15.22 6.50
CA THR A 28 13.98 -14.23 5.46
C THR A 28 14.83 -14.82 4.34
N LEU A 29 15.86 -15.60 4.66
CA LEU A 29 16.67 -16.29 3.65
C LEU A 29 15.83 -17.28 2.84
N GLN A 30 14.90 -17.98 3.50
CA GLN A 30 13.96 -18.87 2.83
C GLN A 30 13.07 -18.09 1.85
N GLY A 31 12.49 -16.96 2.28
CA GLY A 31 11.66 -16.12 1.40
C GLY A 31 12.44 -15.59 0.20
N LEU A 32 13.64 -15.06 0.45
CA LEU A 32 14.53 -14.52 -0.58
C LEU A 32 14.89 -15.55 -1.66
N ALA A 33 14.99 -16.84 -1.29
CA ALA A 33 15.28 -17.92 -2.23
C ALA A 33 14.20 -18.09 -3.31
N PHE A 34 12.96 -17.63 -3.07
CA PHE A 34 11.83 -17.77 -4.00
C PHE A 34 11.43 -16.46 -4.70
N THR A 35 11.87 -15.28 -4.22
CA THR A 35 11.45 -13.97 -4.76
C THR A 35 12.45 -13.32 -5.72
N HIS A 36 13.25 -14.12 -6.44
CA HIS A 36 14.34 -13.62 -7.29
C HIS A 36 13.88 -12.72 -8.47
N GLU A 37 12.68 -12.95 -9.01
CA GLU A 37 12.09 -12.20 -10.13
C GLU A 37 11.16 -11.06 -9.69
N GLU A 38 10.99 -10.87 -8.38
CA GLU A 38 10.06 -9.91 -7.79
C GLU A 38 10.84 -8.80 -7.08
N PRO A 39 11.28 -7.75 -7.80
CA PRO A 39 12.25 -6.78 -7.28
C PRO A 39 11.77 -6.09 -6.00
N ASN A 40 10.47 -5.76 -5.92
CA ASN A 40 9.91 -5.10 -4.74
C ASN A 40 9.96 -5.99 -3.50
N LEU A 41 9.61 -7.27 -3.62
CA LEU A 41 9.65 -8.23 -2.52
C LEU A 41 11.08 -8.59 -2.15
N LYS A 42 11.94 -8.79 -3.16
CA LYS A 42 13.37 -9.03 -2.97
C LYS A 42 14.02 -7.92 -2.14
N ASP A 43 13.75 -6.65 -2.45
CA ASP A 43 14.27 -5.53 -1.67
C ASP A 43 13.81 -5.58 -0.20
N MET A 44 12.54 -5.88 0.06
CA MET A 44 12.03 -6.02 1.42
C MET A 44 12.74 -7.14 2.19
N TYR A 45 12.93 -8.31 1.55
CA TYR A 45 13.66 -9.43 2.13
C TYR A 45 15.14 -9.14 2.33
N LEU A 46 15.77 -8.29 1.53
CA LEU A 46 17.17 -7.90 1.72
C LEU A 46 17.35 -6.88 2.84
N ASN A 47 16.40 -5.94 2.97
CA ASN A 47 16.50 -4.87 3.96
C ASN A 47 16.18 -5.32 5.39
N LEU A 48 15.24 -6.27 5.57
CA LEU A 48 14.91 -6.79 6.90
C LEU A 48 16.12 -7.40 7.68
N PRO A 49 16.94 -8.31 7.10
CA PRO A 49 18.10 -8.85 7.78
C PRO A 49 19.20 -7.80 7.96
N ALA A 50 19.35 -6.88 7.00
CA ALA A 50 20.23 -5.73 7.15
C ALA A 50 19.88 -4.89 8.39
N THR A 51 18.59 -4.58 8.62
CA THR A 51 18.12 -3.92 9.84
C THR A 51 18.39 -4.78 11.08
N ALA A 52 18.16 -6.09 11.00
CA ALA A 52 18.40 -7.00 12.13
C ALA A 52 19.88 -7.11 12.52
N MET A 53 20.80 -6.88 11.58
CA MET A 53 22.25 -6.92 11.76
C MET A 53 22.85 -5.60 12.27
N ASP A 54 22.13 -4.48 12.19
CA ASP A 54 22.61 -3.20 12.71
C ASP A 54 22.18 -3.02 14.17
N GLY A 55 23.11 -3.14 15.10
CA GLY A 55 22.89 -3.05 16.55
C GLY A 55 22.24 -1.74 17.02
N ARG A 56 22.24 -0.68 16.19
CA ARG A 56 21.57 0.59 16.49
C ARG A 56 20.06 0.53 16.25
N VAL A 57 19.60 -0.36 15.35
CA VAL A 57 18.19 -0.46 14.90
C VAL A 57 17.64 -1.88 14.92
N SER A 58 18.40 -2.86 15.42
CA SER A 58 18.02 -4.28 15.42
C SER A 58 16.70 -4.56 16.15
N SER A 59 16.33 -3.73 17.14
CA SER A 59 15.03 -3.79 17.82
C SER A 59 13.85 -3.50 16.90
N ASN A 60 14.07 -2.80 15.78
CA ASN A 60 13.03 -2.49 14.80
C ASN A 60 12.73 -3.67 13.89
N ALA A 61 13.66 -4.63 13.73
CA ALA A 61 13.43 -5.83 12.94
C ALA A 61 12.56 -6.82 13.72
N HIS A 62 11.24 -6.61 13.72
CA HIS A 62 10.32 -7.49 14.42
C HIS A 62 10.14 -8.83 13.67
N PRO A 63 10.14 -10.00 14.35
CA PRO A 63 9.96 -11.30 13.69
C PRO A 63 8.65 -11.46 12.90
N ALA A 64 7.61 -10.67 13.20
CA ALA A 64 6.39 -10.68 12.39
C ALA A 64 6.59 -10.13 10.97
N PHE A 65 7.61 -9.29 10.74
CA PHE A 65 7.77 -8.59 9.47
C PHE A 65 8.12 -9.51 8.31
N VAL A 66 8.83 -10.62 8.57
CA VAL A 66 9.04 -11.62 7.52
C VAL A 66 7.73 -12.31 7.14
N GLU A 67 6.83 -12.55 8.09
CA GLU A 67 5.51 -13.12 7.81
C GLU A 67 4.57 -12.13 7.10
N ILE A 68 4.74 -10.83 7.33
CA ILE A 68 4.06 -9.77 6.56
C ILE A 68 4.55 -9.79 5.11
N ILE A 69 5.86 -9.80 4.87
CA ILE A 69 6.41 -9.81 3.50
C ILE A 69 5.92 -11.04 2.72
N LYS A 70 5.85 -12.23 3.37
CA LYS A 70 5.32 -13.46 2.76
C LYS A 70 3.85 -13.38 2.33
N GLN A 71 3.08 -12.44 2.87
CA GLN A 71 1.65 -12.26 2.59
C GLN A 71 1.37 -11.16 1.57
N LEU A 72 2.41 -10.67 0.88
CA LEU A 72 2.32 -9.71 -0.21
C LEU A 72 2.73 -10.39 -1.53
N ASP A 73 2.04 -10.07 -2.62
CA ASP A 73 2.50 -10.36 -3.98
C ASP A 73 3.32 -9.20 -4.58
N SER A 74 3.81 -9.36 -5.81
CA SER A 74 4.65 -8.36 -6.48
C SER A 74 3.95 -7.00 -6.70
N ASP A 75 2.66 -7.02 -7.04
CA ASP A 75 1.86 -5.82 -7.28
C ASP A 75 1.50 -5.15 -5.95
N ASP A 76 1.14 -5.95 -4.94
CA ASP A 76 0.91 -5.56 -3.55
C ASP A 76 2.12 -4.84 -2.98
N ALA A 77 3.30 -5.45 -3.14
CA ALA A 77 4.55 -4.91 -2.63
C ALA A 77 4.86 -3.55 -3.24
N ARG A 78 4.53 -3.31 -4.50
CA ARG A 78 4.71 -1.99 -5.12
C ARG A 78 3.76 -0.95 -4.50
N LEU A 79 2.47 -1.23 -4.51
CA LEU A 79 1.45 -0.27 -4.09
C LEU A 79 1.49 0.02 -2.58
N VAL A 80 1.75 -1.00 -1.75
CA VAL A 80 1.87 -0.82 -0.31
C VAL A 80 3.11 -0.01 0.04
N ARG A 81 4.22 -0.12 -0.71
CA ARG A 81 5.41 0.75 -0.52
C ARG A 81 5.05 2.21 -0.75
N GLU A 82 4.37 2.50 -1.85
CA GLU A 82 3.89 3.86 -2.16
C GLU A 82 3.00 4.39 -1.03
N ALA A 83 2.08 3.54 -0.52
CA ALA A 83 1.22 3.89 0.60
C ALA A 83 2.01 4.16 1.90
N LEU A 84 3.01 3.32 2.18
CA LEU A 84 3.85 3.41 3.37
C LEU A 84 4.88 4.53 3.29
N GLN A 85 5.19 5.08 2.12
CA GLN A 85 6.13 6.19 1.98
C GLN A 85 5.42 7.55 1.90
N SER A 86 4.10 7.56 1.74
CA SER A 86 3.34 8.81 1.64
C SER A 86 3.50 9.66 2.91
N PRO A 87 3.98 10.91 2.81
CA PRO A 87 4.16 11.79 3.96
C PRO A 87 2.83 12.29 4.53
N THR A 88 1.75 12.22 3.74
CA THR A 88 0.40 12.65 4.10
C THR A 88 -0.60 11.52 3.89
N PRO A 89 -1.80 11.59 4.51
CA PRO A 89 -2.86 10.62 4.23
C PRO A 89 -3.25 10.62 2.75
N ILE A 90 -3.50 9.42 2.20
CA ILE A 90 -3.80 9.22 0.78
C ILE A 90 -5.32 9.30 0.59
N PRO A 91 -5.82 10.07 -0.39
CA PRO A 91 -7.24 10.11 -0.69
C PRO A 91 -7.71 8.75 -1.23
N ILE A 92 -8.76 8.20 -0.63
CA ILE A 92 -9.43 6.96 -1.06
C ILE A 92 -10.94 7.20 -1.07
N VAL A 93 -11.67 6.45 -1.89
CA VAL A 93 -13.09 6.69 -2.09
C VAL A 93 -13.85 5.37 -2.06
N GLN A 94 -15.13 5.44 -1.68
CA GLN A 94 -16.09 4.38 -1.94
C GLN A 94 -17.24 4.92 -2.78
N ILE A 95 -17.69 4.15 -3.76
CA ILE A 95 -18.78 4.52 -4.65
C ILE A 95 -20.07 3.91 -4.13
N HIS A 96 -21.11 4.74 -4.05
CA HIS A 96 -22.44 4.39 -3.58
C HIS A 96 -23.48 4.60 -4.66
N ARG A 97 -24.46 3.71 -4.70
CA ARG A 97 -25.74 3.92 -5.35
C ARG A 97 -26.76 4.32 -4.30
N LYS A 98 -27.34 5.52 -4.42
CA LYS A 98 -28.38 6.01 -3.51
C LYS A 98 -29.71 6.09 -4.23
N LEU A 99 -30.79 5.80 -3.49
CA LEU A 99 -32.12 6.21 -3.90
C LEU A 99 -32.27 7.71 -3.65
N LYS A 100 -33.02 8.41 -4.51
CA LYS A 100 -33.27 9.85 -4.36
C LYS A 100 -34.18 10.20 -3.17
N ASP A 101 -34.85 9.23 -2.58
CA ASP A 101 -35.64 9.41 -1.36
C ASP A 101 -34.79 9.35 -0.08
N ASP A 102 -33.47 9.26 -0.20
CA ASP A 102 -32.45 9.26 0.86
C ASP A 102 -32.66 8.18 1.95
N LYS A 103 -33.42 7.11 1.67
CA LYS A 103 -33.68 6.03 2.63
C LYS A 103 -32.56 5.01 2.77
N GLY A 104 -31.47 5.15 2.01
CA GLY A 104 -30.32 4.26 2.10
C GLY A 104 -29.42 4.32 0.88
N PHE A 105 -28.34 3.53 0.94
CA PHE A 105 -27.40 3.38 -0.14
C PHE A 105 -26.86 1.95 -0.22
N ASN A 106 -26.51 1.54 -1.43
CA ASN A 106 -25.74 0.33 -1.69
C ASN A 106 -24.31 0.72 -2.02
N VAL A 107 -23.35 0.04 -1.40
CA VAL A 107 -21.92 0.22 -1.75
C VAL A 107 -21.64 -0.58 -3.01
N LEU A 108 -21.25 0.10 -4.09
CA LEU A 108 -20.90 -0.53 -5.36
C LEU A 108 -19.42 -0.91 -5.43
N LEU A 109 -18.56 -0.05 -4.87
CA LEU A 109 -17.12 -0.25 -4.85
C LEU A 109 -16.53 0.36 -3.59
N ARG A 110 -15.64 -0.39 -2.94
CA ARG A 110 -14.81 0.10 -1.84
C ARG A 110 -13.38 0.28 -2.33
N HIS A 111 -12.61 1.04 -1.56
CA HIS A 111 -11.17 1.14 -1.71
C HIS A 111 -10.67 1.62 -3.09
N LEU A 112 -11.40 2.56 -3.70
CA LEU A 112 -10.99 3.17 -4.96
C LEU A 112 -9.85 4.19 -4.72
N LEU A 113 -8.76 4.05 -5.48
CA LEU A 113 -7.61 4.96 -5.53
C LEU A 113 -7.42 5.53 -6.94
N ASP A 114 -6.66 6.63 -7.06
CA ASP A 114 -6.27 7.21 -8.34
C ASP A 114 -5.13 6.42 -9.01
N LEU A 115 -5.42 5.19 -9.41
CA LEU A 115 -4.44 4.36 -10.13
C LEU A 115 -4.28 4.86 -11.57
N ARG A 116 -3.08 5.27 -11.95
CA ARG A 116 -2.78 5.73 -13.31
C ARG A 116 -1.65 4.92 -13.92
N ASP A 117 -1.75 4.66 -15.22
CA ASP A 117 -0.64 4.11 -15.98
C ASP A 117 0.54 5.09 -15.92
N THR A 118 1.72 4.59 -15.54
CA THR A 118 2.89 5.41 -15.27
C THR A 118 3.46 6.10 -16.51
N GLN A 119 3.16 5.60 -17.72
CA GLN A 119 3.68 6.16 -18.97
C GLN A 119 2.69 7.14 -19.62
N ALA A 120 1.41 6.76 -19.67
CA ALA A 120 0.37 7.51 -20.34
C ALA A 120 -0.39 8.47 -19.41
N ASN A 121 -0.19 8.37 -18.09
CA ASN A 121 -0.94 9.09 -17.05
C ASN A 121 -2.47 8.93 -17.16
N LYS A 122 -2.90 7.79 -17.71
CA LYS A 122 -4.31 7.46 -17.92
C LYS A 122 -4.86 6.67 -16.73
N PRO A 123 -6.12 6.91 -16.30
CA PRO A 123 -6.79 6.08 -15.32
C PRO A 123 -6.74 4.60 -15.74
N THR A 124 -6.29 3.73 -14.84
CA THR A 124 -6.24 2.28 -15.04
C THR A 124 -6.97 1.55 -13.92
N GLU A 125 -7.69 0.50 -14.25
CA GLU A 125 -8.40 -0.33 -13.27
C GLU A 125 -7.50 -1.49 -12.80
N ASP A 126 -7.48 -1.76 -11.50
CA ASP A 126 -7.04 -3.07 -10.98
C ASP A 126 -8.19 -3.67 -10.14
N PRO A 127 -8.90 -4.69 -10.67
CA PRO A 127 -10.00 -5.33 -9.96
C PRO A 127 -9.60 -5.96 -8.61
N ARG A 128 -8.32 -6.22 -8.38
CA ARG A 128 -7.80 -6.81 -7.13
C ARG A 128 -7.54 -5.76 -6.05
N LEU A 129 -7.43 -4.47 -6.42
CA LEU A 129 -7.07 -3.39 -5.51
C LEU A 129 -7.87 -3.38 -4.19
N PRO A 130 -9.21 -3.61 -4.18
CA PRO A 130 -9.94 -3.63 -2.91
C PRO A 130 -9.48 -4.75 -1.98
N ALA A 131 -9.23 -5.95 -2.50
CA ALA A 131 -8.74 -7.08 -1.71
C ALA A 131 -7.29 -6.86 -1.23
N MET A 132 -6.46 -6.20 -2.04
CA MET A 132 -5.11 -5.78 -1.66
C MET A 132 -5.16 -4.82 -0.46
N ILE A 133 -6.02 -3.81 -0.51
CA ILE A 133 -6.18 -2.86 0.60
C ILE A 133 -6.76 -3.53 1.84
N ASP A 134 -7.72 -4.44 1.70
CA ASP A 134 -8.22 -5.27 2.81
C ASP A 134 -7.08 -6.10 3.44
N ASN A 135 -6.18 -6.63 2.62
CA ASN A 135 -4.99 -7.34 3.09
C ASN A 135 -4.06 -6.42 3.88
N TRP A 136 -3.78 -5.20 3.41
CA TRP A 136 -2.92 -4.25 4.12
C TRP A 136 -3.53 -3.81 5.47
N ILE A 137 -4.86 -3.67 5.53
CA ILE A 137 -5.60 -3.41 6.78
C ILE A 137 -5.48 -4.61 7.72
N ARG A 138 -5.69 -5.84 7.22
CA ARG A 138 -5.57 -7.09 8.00
C ARG A 138 -4.16 -7.30 8.54
N LEU A 139 -3.13 -6.96 7.76
CA LEU A 139 -1.73 -6.96 8.18
C LEU A 139 -1.41 -5.83 9.17
N GLY A 140 -2.34 -4.89 9.37
CA GLY A 140 -2.19 -3.75 10.25
C GLY A 140 -1.18 -2.72 9.73
N LEU A 141 -0.90 -2.68 8.43
CA LEU A 141 0.05 -1.72 7.83
C LEU A 141 -0.57 -0.33 7.65
N VAL A 142 -1.85 -0.31 7.32
CA VAL A 142 -2.62 0.92 7.08
C VAL A 142 -4.00 0.84 7.73
N GLU A 143 -4.59 2.00 7.95
CA GLU A 143 -6.00 2.17 8.31
C GLU A 143 -6.71 2.93 7.19
N VAL A 144 -7.97 2.57 6.94
CA VAL A 144 -8.86 3.30 6.03
C VAL A 144 -10.01 3.89 6.84
N ALA A 145 -10.15 5.21 6.77
CA ALA A 145 -11.20 5.96 7.45
C ALA A 145 -12.08 6.65 6.40
N TYR A 146 -13.38 6.32 6.38
CA TYR A 146 -14.38 6.96 5.50
C TYR A 146 -15.18 8.06 6.21
N ASP A 147 -15.06 8.15 7.53
CA ASP A 147 -15.56 9.25 8.37
C ASP A 147 -14.61 10.46 8.37
N LYS A 148 -13.38 10.28 7.88
CA LYS A 148 -12.36 11.32 7.73
C LYS A 148 -12.04 11.55 6.26
N HIS A 149 -11.73 12.78 5.90
CA HIS A 149 -11.34 13.16 4.55
C HIS A 149 -10.30 14.28 4.59
N LEU A 150 -9.54 14.44 3.50
CA LEU A 150 -8.65 15.58 3.34
C LEU A 150 -9.48 16.87 3.23
N ALA A 151 -9.02 17.95 3.88
CA ALA A 151 -9.68 19.25 3.84
C ALA A 151 -9.74 19.83 2.41
N ASP A 152 -8.69 19.57 1.61
CA ASP A 152 -8.66 19.93 0.20
C ASP A 152 -9.49 18.94 -0.63
N ALA A 153 -10.69 19.36 -1.01
CA ALA A 153 -11.62 18.57 -1.82
C ALA A 153 -11.08 18.26 -3.23
N THR A 154 -10.15 19.06 -3.77
CA THR A 154 -9.60 18.86 -5.12
C THR A 154 -8.79 17.57 -5.21
N ARG A 155 -8.31 17.04 -4.07
CA ARG A 155 -7.61 15.74 -3.96
C ARG A 155 -8.47 14.53 -4.34
N TYR A 156 -9.77 14.73 -4.60
CA TYR A 156 -10.73 13.71 -5.01
C TYR A 156 -11.33 13.98 -6.41
N SER A 157 -10.86 14.99 -7.15
CA SER A 157 -11.46 15.34 -8.46
C SER A 157 -11.28 14.25 -9.52
N TRP A 158 -10.26 13.40 -9.36
CA TRP A 158 -9.95 12.29 -10.25
C TRP A 158 -11.07 11.24 -10.31
N VAL A 159 -11.97 11.17 -9.32
CA VAL A 159 -12.98 10.12 -9.20
C VAL A 159 -13.94 10.12 -10.39
N GLU A 160 -14.32 11.30 -10.88
CA GLU A 160 -15.28 11.41 -11.98
C GLU A 160 -14.68 10.99 -13.33
N GLU A 161 -13.35 10.96 -13.45
CA GLU A 161 -12.63 10.48 -14.63
C GLU A 161 -12.42 8.96 -14.62
N ARG A 162 -12.79 8.28 -13.51
CA ARG A 162 -12.53 6.85 -13.32
C ARG A 162 -13.46 6.00 -14.19
N PRO A 163 -12.92 5.01 -14.93
CA PRO A 163 -13.73 4.04 -15.67
C PRO A 163 -14.80 3.35 -14.80
N GLU A 164 -14.47 3.03 -13.54
CA GLU A 164 -15.38 2.43 -12.58
C GLU A 164 -16.60 3.34 -12.32
N PHE A 165 -16.35 4.62 -12.06
CA PHE A 165 -17.38 5.61 -11.76
C PHE A 165 -18.27 5.90 -12.97
N LEU A 166 -17.66 6.04 -14.14
CA LEU A 166 -18.37 6.25 -15.41
C LEU A 166 -19.27 5.06 -15.75
N ARG A 167 -18.78 3.83 -15.58
CA ARG A 167 -19.55 2.59 -15.79
C ARG A 167 -20.78 2.54 -14.88
N PHE A 168 -20.61 2.77 -13.58
CA PHE A 168 -21.76 2.77 -12.65
C PHE A 168 -22.78 3.87 -12.93
N SER A 169 -22.34 4.99 -13.51
CA SER A 169 -23.23 6.10 -13.88
C SER A 169 -24.07 5.78 -15.13
N GLN A 170 -23.60 4.89 -16.02
CA GLN A 170 -24.34 4.45 -17.21
C GLN A 170 -25.47 3.48 -16.86
N ASP A 171 -25.26 2.60 -15.88
CA ASP A 171 -26.21 1.55 -15.47
C ASP A 171 -27.28 2.03 -14.46
N LEU A 172 -27.49 3.34 -14.37
CA LEU A 172 -28.31 3.99 -13.36
C LEU A 172 -29.72 4.29 -13.87
N ASN A 173 -30.76 3.98 -13.09
CA ASN A 173 -32.08 4.57 -13.33
C ASN A 173 -32.08 6.03 -12.82
N SER A 174 -31.73 6.96 -13.70
CA SER A 174 -31.60 8.39 -13.36
C SER A 174 -32.90 9.03 -12.86
N ALA A 175 -34.07 8.39 -12.99
CA ALA A 175 -35.31 8.87 -12.41
C ALA A 175 -35.32 8.71 -10.88
N THR A 176 -34.85 7.56 -10.37
CA THR A 176 -34.99 7.16 -8.96
C THR A 176 -33.68 7.05 -8.19
N GLU A 177 -32.55 6.97 -8.88
CA GLU A 177 -31.25 6.69 -8.30
C GLU A 177 -30.24 7.81 -8.62
N LYS A 178 -29.16 7.88 -7.83
CA LYS A 178 -27.96 8.69 -8.08
C LYS A 178 -26.71 7.91 -7.69
N ILE A 179 -25.62 8.10 -8.44
CA ILE A 179 -24.28 7.66 -8.05
C ILE A 179 -23.62 8.79 -7.27
N GLU A 180 -23.10 8.48 -6.10
CA GLU A 180 -22.30 9.37 -5.29
C GLU A 180 -21.05 8.63 -4.81
N PHE A 181 -20.05 9.38 -4.36
CA PHE A 181 -18.88 8.81 -3.73
C PHE A 181 -18.64 9.42 -2.36
N GLN A 182 -18.26 8.58 -1.39
CA GLN A 182 -17.84 9.03 -0.06
C GLN A 182 -16.33 9.08 0.01
N ARG A 183 -15.82 10.28 0.32
CA ARG A 183 -14.40 10.55 0.52
C ARG A 183 -13.90 9.88 1.80
N GLY A 184 -12.69 9.35 1.72
CA GLY A 184 -11.97 8.73 2.82
C GLY A 184 -10.48 9.06 2.77
N ILE A 185 -9.75 8.57 3.75
CA ILE A 185 -8.28 8.60 3.77
C ILE A 185 -7.70 7.22 4.09
N ILE A 186 -6.53 6.95 3.54
CA ILE A 186 -5.60 5.92 4.03
C ILE A 186 -4.52 6.63 4.84
N HIS A 187 -4.18 6.09 6.01
CA HIS A 187 -2.95 6.46 6.70
C HIS A 187 -2.24 5.23 7.26
N ARG A 188 -0.93 5.35 7.47
CA ARG A 188 -0.14 4.29 8.09
C ARG A 188 -0.47 4.15 9.56
N THR A 189 -0.45 2.92 10.07
CA THR A 189 -0.46 2.64 11.50
C THR A 189 0.94 2.79 12.10
N GLU A 190 1.07 2.72 13.42
CA GLU A 190 2.40 2.62 14.06
C GLU A 190 3.16 1.35 13.67
N LEU A 191 2.44 0.23 13.50
CA LEU A 191 3.04 -1.02 12.99
C LEU A 191 3.55 -0.84 11.56
N GLY A 192 2.79 -0.18 10.70
CA GLY A 192 3.16 0.14 9.32
C GLY A 192 4.39 1.05 9.24
N LYS A 193 4.51 2.04 10.15
CA LYS A 193 5.72 2.88 10.25
C LYS A 193 6.95 2.06 10.66
N GLN A 194 6.81 1.18 11.66
CA GLN A 194 7.90 0.32 12.11
C GLN A 194 8.30 -0.68 11.01
N PHE A 195 7.32 -1.26 10.32
CA PHE A 195 7.54 -2.14 9.16
C PHE A 195 8.32 -1.40 8.07
N SER A 196 7.83 -0.23 7.62
CA SER A 196 8.48 0.65 6.65
C SER A 196 9.94 0.90 7.00
N SER A 197 10.22 1.29 8.25
CA SER A 197 11.59 1.52 8.72
C SER A 197 12.45 0.25 8.68
N ALA A 198 11.89 -0.91 9.03
CA ALA A 198 12.64 -2.17 9.07
C ALA A 198 12.98 -2.73 7.69
N ILE A 199 12.16 -2.43 6.68
CA ILE A 199 12.40 -2.81 5.28
C ILE A 199 13.03 -1.67 4.45
N GLY A 200 13.53 -0.61 5.10
CA GLY A 200 14.35 0.42 4.47
C GLY A 200 13.60 1.41 3.59
N LEU A 201 12.31 1.67 3.88
CA LEU A 201 11.46 2.61 3.16
C LEU A 201 11.38 4.00 3.82
#